data_AF-A0A2W4IPA9-F1
#
_entry.id   AF-A0A2W4IPA9-F1
#
_cell.length_a   1.000
_cell.length_b   1.000
_cell.length_c   1.000
_cell.angle_alpha   90.00
_cell.angle_beta   90.00
_cell.angle_gamma   90.00
#
_symmetry.space_group_name_H-M   'P 1'
#
loop_
_entity.id
_entity.type
_entity.pdbx_description
1 polymer ?
#
loop_
_entity_poly.entity_id
_entity_poly.type
_entity_poly.pdbx_seq_one_letter_code
_entity_poly.pdbx_strand_id
1 'polypeptide(L)'
;MNKPLTSAASIAIATVFFAQPGYCIEQIEEWQRYIKQEEAGGEKFANNVAEATICLAEQYQRYGLIKQADETFERAVLLCKKLPPTQPRQFFPYIYISWARTILKGRLPSISKDRRELRYQATETSNDDFSRVYAYLKRGWNEMVSTQDPTKIGAVHYNEVVKMFHETGNAVEEQKCEKYILRVCEKIEGSPDPTKEQIKWATEALNGLAYSIYPATIAASDRKHIESVIAEMNANPNESAPENRPQCKPSKVFSKLPRNERAESMRLKSLALIDRNKNDERARIEAHRDMALWYMSAGMRKGAVTQTRILSDLMGVKEAFLLFPLPQGCNGRCGMG
;
A
#
# COMPACT_ATOMS: atom_id res chain seq x y z
N MET A 1 -31.69 -29.23 -2.33
CA MET A 1 -31.56 -28.06 -1.43
C MET A 1 -30.08 -27.67 -1.40
N ASN A 2 -29.71 -26.59 -2.09
CA ASN A 2 -28.33 -26.10 -2.09
C ASN A 2 -28.09 -25.34 -0.79
N LYS A 3 -27.09 -25.76 0.00
CA LYS A 3 -26.67 -25.02 1.19
C LYS A 3 -26.22 -23.61 0.73
N PRO A 4 -26.63 -22.53 1.42
CA PRO A 4 -26.13 -21.20 1.10
C PRO A 4 -24.60 -21.19 1.25
N LEU A 5 -23.90 -20.65 0.24
CA LEU A 5 -22.48 -20.39 0.37
C LEU A 5 -22.25 -19.45 1.55
N THR A 6 -21.24 -19.76 2.36
CA THR A 6 -20.81 -18.87 3.45
C THR A 6 -20.21 -17.59 2.86
N SER A 7 -20.30 -16.47 3.57
CA SER A 7 -19.76 -15.17 3.11
C SER A 7 -18.28 -15.27 2.70
N ALA A 8 -17.49 -16.06 3.43
CA ALA A 8 -16.08 -16.34 3.11
C ALA A 8 -15.91 -17.10 1.78
N ALA A 9 -16.81 -18.02 1.45
CA ALA A 9 -16.76 -18.75 0.19
C ALA A 9 -17.17 -17.87 -1.00
N SER A 10 -18.15 -16.98 -0.81
CA SER A 10 -18.56 -16.01 -1.84
C SER A 10 -17.46 -14.97 -2.13
N ILE A 11 -16.78 -14.47 -1.09
CA ILE A 11 -15.63 -13.57 -1.24
C ILE A 11 -14.46 -14.31 -1.92
N ALA A 12 -14.16 -15.55 -1.54
CA ALA A 12 -13.11 -16.35 -2.16
C ALA A 12 -13.41 -16.65 -3.63
N ILE A 13 -14.65 -16.94 -3.99
CA ILE A 13 -15.09 -17.18 -5.37
C ILE A 13 -15.00 -15.90 -6.19
N ALA A 14 -15.48 -14.76 -5.67
CA ALA A 14 -15.30 -13.47 -6.31
C ALA A 14 -13.81 -13.16 -6.54
N THR A 15 -12.95 -13.44 -5.57
CA THR A 15 -11.48 -13.29 -5.66
C THR A 15 -10.86 -14.19 -6.73
N VAL A 16 -11.33 -15.42 -6.88
CA VAL A 16 -10.89 -16.34 -7.95
C VAL A 16 -11.35 -15.85 -9.33
N PHE A 17 -12.56 -15.30 -9.43
CA PHE A 17 -13.09 -14.74 -10.67
C PHE A 17 -12.42 -13.42 -11.08
N PHE A 18 -11.97 -12.59 -10.13
CA PHE A 18 -11.14 -11.41 -10.41
C PHE A 18 -9.89 -11.73 -11.24
N ALA A 19 -9.42 -12.98 -11.22
CA ALA A 19 -8.25 -13.44 -11.98
C ALA A 19 -8.57 -13.94 -13.40
N GLN A 20 -9.84 -14.03 -13.81
CA GLN A 20 -10.23 -14.62 -15.10
C GLN A 20 -11.01 -13.64 -15.99
N PRO A 21 -10.39 -13.10 -17.06
CA PRO A 21 -10.99 -12.09 -17.95
C PRO A 21 -12.23 -12.53 -18.75
N GLY A 22 -12.64 -13.79 -18.68
CA GLY A 22 -13.66 -14.38 -19.57
C GLY A 22 -15.09 -14.52 -19.01
N TYR A 23 -15.34 -14.18 -17.74
CA TYR A 23 -16.62 -14.46 -17.04
C TYR A 23 -17.37 -13.18 -16.61
N CYS A 24 -17.48 -12.23 -17.54
CA CYS A 24 -17.79 -10.84 -17.20
C CYS A 24 -19.24 -10.61 -16.73
N ILE A 25 -20.20 -11.30 -17.35
CA ILE A 25 -21.62 -11.16 -17.01
C ILE A 25 -21.92 -11.98 -15.77
N GLU A 26 -21.35 -13.18 -15.69
CA GLU A 26 -21.49 -14.10 -14.57
C GLU A 26 -20.99 -13.45 -13.26
N GLN A 27 -19.89 -12.69 -13.32
CA GLN A 27 -19.38 -11.94 -12.17
C GLN A 27 -20.34 -10.85 -11.67
N ILE A 28 -20.94 -10.07 -12.58
CA ILE A 28 -21.93 -9.04 -12.22
C ILE A 28 -23.15 -9.71 -11.56
N GLU A 29 -23.65 -10.79 -12.15
CA GLU A 29 -24.81 -11.53 -11.65
C GLU A 29 -24.53 -12.18 -10.29
N GLU A 30 -23.31 -12.67 -10.05
CA GLU A 30 -22.88 -13.20 -8.76
C GLU A 30 -22.84 -12.12 -7.69
N TRP A 31 -22.26 -10.96 -7.98
CA TRP A 31 -22.27 -9.83 -7.05
C TRP A 31 -23.68 -9.36 -6.72
N GLN A 32 -24.56 -9.25 -7.72
CA GLN A 32 -25.97 -8.91 -7.50
C GLN A 32 -26.70 -9.94 -6.63
N ARG A 33 -26.47 -11.25 -6.89
CA ARG A 33 -27.04 -12.33 -6.06
C ARG A 33 -26.53 -12.28 -4.62
N TYR A 34 -25.23 -12.06 -4.43
CA TYR A 34 -24.61 -11.94 -3.12
C TYR A 34 -25.19 -10.75 -2.33
N ILE A 35 -25.24 -9.56 -2.95
CA ILE A 35 -25.81 -8.36 -2.34
C ILE A 35 -27.25 -8.62 -1.89
N LYS A 36 -28.08 -9.20 -2.77
CA LYS A 36 -29.48 -9.51 -2.46
C LYS A 36 -29.62 -10.51 -1.29
N GLN A 37 -28.73 -11.50 -1.22
CA GLN A 37 -28.72 -12.49 -0.14
C GLN A 37 -28.33 -11.85 1.19
N GLU A 38 -27.29 -11.03 1.22
CA GLU A 38 -26.83 -10.35 2.44
C GLU A 38 -27.84 -9.30 2.91
N GLU A 39 -28.50 -8.58 1.99
CA GLU A 39 -29.58 -7.63 2.31
C GLU A 39 -30.76 -8.32 3.01
N ALA A 40 -31.09 -9.56 2.60
CA ALA A 40 -32.13 -10.35 3.28
C ALA A 40 -31.74 -10.74 4.72
N GLY A 41 -30.45 -10.72 5.05
CA GLY A 41 -29.95 -10.97 6.40
C GLY A 41 -30.01 -9.74 7.33
N GLY A 42 -30.43 -8.57 6.83
CA GLY A 42 -30.66 -7.36 7.62
C GLY A 42 -29.40 -6.63 8.09
N GLU A 43 -29.53 -5.81 9.15
CA GLU A 43 -28.47 -4.91 9.63
C GLU A 43 -27.15 -5.59 9.99
N LYS A 44 -27.20 -6.87 10.38
CA LYS A 44 -26.01 -7.66 10.71
C LYS A 44 -25.00 -7.73 9.56
N PHE A 45 -25.48 -7.66 8.31
CA PHE A 45 -24.65 -7.77 7.11
C PHE A 45 -24.50 -6.43 6.38
N ALA A 46 -24.92 -5.31 6.97
CA ALA A 46 -24.88 -4.01 6.31
C ALA A 46 -23.48 -3.61 5.80
N ASN A 47 -22.43 -3.97 6.54
CA ASN A 47 -21.04 -3.75 6.09
C ASN A 47 -20.70 -4.58 4.85
N ASN A 48 -21.04 -5.88 4.85
CA ASN A 48 -20.81 -6.77 3.71
C ASN A 48 -21.55 -6.29 2.45
N VAL A 49 -22.78 -5.78 2.62
CA VAL A 49 -23.57 -5.22 1.53
C VAL A 49 -22.87 -3.99 0.95
N ALA A 50 -22.35 -3.10 1.79
CA ALA A 50 -21.64 -1.90 1.34
C ALA A 50 -20.34 -2.25 0.59
N GLU A 51 -19.54 -3.19 1.12
CA GLU A 51 -18.32 -3.70 0.49
C GLU A 51 -18.60 -4.38 -0.86
N ALA A 52 -19.60 -5.25 -0.92
CA ALA A 52 -19.99 -5.90 -2.17
C ALA A 52 -20.51 -4.92 -3.21
N THR A 53 -21.21 -3.87 -2.78
CA THR A 53 -21.74 -2.84 -3.67
C THR A 53 -20.62 -2.04 -4.33
N ILE A 54 -19.54 -1.70 -3.62
CA ILE A 54 -18.39 -1.05 -4.27
C ILE A 54 -17.68 -2.01 -5.24
N CYS A 55 -17.52 -3.29 -4.90
CA CYS A 55 -16.94 -4.26 -5.84
C CYS A 55 -17.78 -4.39 -7.12
N LEU A 56 -19.10 -4.38 -7.01
CA LEU A 56 -20.00 -4.38 -8.17
C LEU A 56 -19.84 -3.12 -9.03
N ALA A 57 -19.72 -1.94 -8.40
CA ALA A 57 -19.44 -0.69 -9.12
C ALA A 57 -18.10 -0.77 -9.88
N GLU A 58 -17.05 -1.32 -9.27
CA GLU A 58 -15.76 -1.52 -9.93
C GLU A 58 -15.87 -2.46 -11.14
N GLN A 59 -16.70 -3.50 -11.08
CA GLN A 59 -16.96 -4.37 -12.23
C GLN A 59 -17.68 -3.62 -13.34
N TYR A 60 -18.75 -2.88 -13.02
CA TYR A 60 -19.43 -2.06 -14.03
C TYR A 60 -18.48 -1.07 -14.71
N GLN A 61 -17.58 -0.43 -13.94
CA GLN A 61 -16.57 0.48 -14.50
C GLN A 61 -15.62 -0.25 -15.46
N ARG A 62 -15.08 -1.40 -15.05
CA ARG A 62 -14.16 -2.21 -15.87
C ARG A 62 -14.77 -2.60 -17.21
N TYR A 63 -16.07 -2.89 -17.23
CA TYR A 63 -16.81 -3.28 -18.43
C TYR A 63 -17.41 -2.10 -19.21
N GLY A 64 -17.12 -0.85 -18.82
CA GLY A 64 -17.60 0.34 -19.53
C GLY A 64 -19.07 0.67 -19.30
N LEU A 65 -19.73 0.04 -18.32
CA LEU A 65 -21.10 0.31 -17.90
C LEU A 65 -21.14 1.51 -16.93
N ILE A 66 -20.66 2.67 -17.39
CA ILE A 66 -20.31 3.83 -16.55
C ILE A 66 -21.49 4.34 -15.73
N LYS A 67 -22.67 4.45 -16.34
CA LYS A 67 -23.86 4.92 -15.63
C LYS A 67 -24.22 3.99 -14.47
N GLN A 68 -24.23 2.68 -14.72
CA GLN A 68 -24.48 1.69 -13.67
C GLN A 68 -23.39 1.71 -12.60
N ALA A 69 -22.14 1.92 -13.01
CA ALA A 69 -21.01 2.00 -12.11
C ALA A 69 -21.15 3.18 -11.13
N ASP A 70 -21.48 4.36 -11.64
CA ASP A 70 -21.67 5.58 -10.86
C ASP A 70 -22.87 5.48 -9.91
N GLU A 71 -24.01 5.00 -10.40
CA GLU A 71 -25.22 4.79 -9.57
C GLU A 71 -24.96 3.77 -8.46
N THR A 72 -24.22 2.70 -8.77
CA THR A 72 -23.87 1.66 -7.80
C THR A 72 -22.85 2.17 -6.78
N PHE A 73 -21.88 2.99 -7.20
CA PHE A 73 -20.93 3.65 -6.31
C PHE A 73 -21.65 4.58 -5.33
N GLU A 74 -22.57 5.44 -5.79
CA GLU A 74 -23.33 6.33 -4.91
C GLU A 74 -24.22 5.54 -3.93
N ARG A 75 -24.78 4.40 -4.35
CA ARG A 75 -25.45 3.46 -3.43
C ARG A 75 -24.48 2.96 -2.35
N ALA A 76 -23.26 2.57 -2.71
CA ALA A 76 -22.26 2.13 -1.73
C ALA A 76 -21.93 3.25 -0.71
N VAL A 77 -21.80 4.51 -1.17
CA VAL A 77 -21.60 5.69 -0.30
C VAL A 77 -22.76 5.82 0.69
N LEU A 78 -24.00 5.73 0.22
CA LEU A 78 -25.19 5.86 1.07
C LEU A 78 -25.28 4.73 2.10
N LEU A 79 -24.94 3.50 1.72
CA LEU A 79 -24.90 2.36 2.63
C LEU A 79 -23.85 2.57 3.72
N CYS A 80 -22.64 2.99 3.35
CA CYS A 80 -21.58 3.25 4.33
C CYS A 80 -21.94 4.35 5.32
N LYS A 81 -22.61 5.42 4.88
CA LYS A 81 -23.08 6.51 5.76
C LYS A 81 -24.12 6.07 6.78
N LYS A 82 -24.90 5.02 6.46
CA LYS A 82 -25.93 4.46 7.34
C LYS A 82 -25.37 3.44 8.34
N LEU A 83 -24.11 3.02 8.21
CA LEU A 83 -23.51 2.08 9.15
C LEU A 83 -23.42 2.69 10.55
N PRO A 84 -23.74 1.92 11.60
CA PRO A 84 -23.71 2.42 12.97
C PRO A 84 -22.27 2.79 13.38
N PRO A 85 -22.08 3.76 14.29
CA PRO A 85 -20.75 4.15 14.78
C PRO A 85 -19.94 3.02 15.42
N THR A 86 -20.63 1.96 15.85
CA THR A 86 -20.05 0.75 16.44
C THR A 86 -19.41 -0.17 15.40
N GLN A 87 -19.73 -0.02 14.12
CA GLN A 87 -19.02 -0.68 13.04
C GLN A 87 -17.80 0.15 12.62
N PRO A 88 -16.68 -0.48 12.25
CA PRO A 88 -15.50 0.26 11.82
C PRO A 88 -15.82 1.16 10.63
N ARG A 89 -15.95 2.47 10.87
CA ARG A 89 -15.99 3.50 9.80
C ARG A 89 -14.70 3.56 8.99
N GLN A 90 -13.73 2.70 9.30
CA GLN A 90 -12.49 2.50 8.55
C GLN A 90 -12.74 2.31 7.06
N PHE A 91 -13.89 1.74 6.68
CA PHE A 91 -14.25 1.54 5.28
C PHE A 91 -14.67 2.83 4.54
N PHE A 92 -15.24 3.82 5.24
CA PHE A 92 -15.88 4.96 4.58
C PHE A 92 -14.94 5.89 3.77
N PRO A 93 -13.74 6.27 4.26
CA PRO A 93 -12.80 7.00 3.40
C PRO A 93 -12.28 6.11 2.26
N TYR A 94 -12.15 4.80 2.49
CA TYR A 94 -11.59 3.85 1.53
C TYR A 94 -12.44 3.73 0.25
N ILE A 95 -13.76 3.78 0.34
CA ILE A 95 -14.62 3.64 -0.85
C ILE A 95 -14.32 4.74 -1.89
N TYR A 96 -14.08 5.97 -1.45
CA TYR A 96 -13.71 7.07 -2.36
C TYR A 96 -12.34 6.85 -3.02
N ILE A 97 -11.38 6.34 -2.25
CA ILE A 97 -10.00 6.07 -2.70
C ILE A 97 -10.01 4.89 -3.70
N SER A 98 -10.72 3.80 -3.39
CA SER A 98 -10.86 2.65 -4.28
C SER A 98 -11.55 3.02 -5.59
N TRP A 99 -12.57 3.88 -5.51
CA TRP A 99 -13.26 4.36 -6.70
C TRP A 99 -12.40 5.28 -7.57
N ALA A 100 -11.68 6.24 -6.96
CA ALA A 100 -10.72 7.08 -7.65
C ALA A 100 -9.65 6.25 -8.37
N ARG A 101 -9.08 5.23 -7.70
CA ARG A 101 -8.14 4.27 -8.28
C ARG A 101 -8.76 3.52 -9.47
N THR A 102 -10.02 3.10 -9.34
CA THR A 102 -10.72 2.34 -10.38
C THR A 102 -10.97 3.18 -11.63
N ILE A 103 -11.30 4.46 -11.47
CA ILE A 103 -11.39 5.41 -12.59
C ILE A 103 -10.00 5.59 -13.25
N LEU A 104 -8.95 5.80 -12.47
CA LEU A 104 -7.58 6.00 -12.97
C LEU A 104 -7.03 4.81 -13.76
N LYS A 105 -7.36 3.58 -13.35
CA LYS A 105 -6.94 2.35 -14.06
C LYS A 105 -7.59 2.17 -15.43
N GLY A 106 -8.52 3.05 -15.81
CA GLY A 106 -9.18 3.04 -17.11
C GLY A 106 -10.13 1.85 -17.29
N ARG A 107 -10.71 1.76 -18.49
CA ARG A 107 -11.65 0.69 -18.87
C ARG A 107 -10.89 -0.44 -19.54
N LEU A 108 -11.36 -1.67 -19.40
CA LEU A 108 -10.97 -2.69 -20.37
C LEU A 108 -11.53 -2.29 -21.74
N PRO A 109 -10.82 -2.56 -22.84
CA PRO A 109 -11.40 -2.43 -24.17
C PRO A 109 -12.70 -3.24 -24.23
N SER A 110 -13.70 -2.74 -24.94
CA SER A 110 -14.98 -3.44 -25.11
C SER A 110 -14.70 -4.86 -25.58
N ILE A 111 -15.20 -5.85 -24.86
CA ILE A 111 -15.16 -7.25 -25.28
C ILE A 111 -15.92 -7.31 -26.60
N SER A 112 -15.21 -7.44 -27.72
CA SER A 112 -15.85 -7.77 -28.98
C SER A 112 -16.57 -9.11 -28.79
N LYS A 113 -17.70 -9.32 -29.45
CA LYS A 113 -18.45 -10.58 -29.35
C LYS A 113 -17.62 -11.80 -29.80
N ASP A 114 -16.47 -11.59 -30.44
CA ASP A 114 -15.51 -12.61 -30.79
C ASP A 114 -14.50 -12.86 -29.66
N ARG A 115 -14.72 -13.96 -28.95
CA ARG A 115 -13.90 -14.49 -27.82
C ARG A 115 -12.39 -14.67 -28.10
N ARG A 116 -11.86 -14.35 -29.29
CA ARG A 116 -10.49 -14.69 -29.71
C ARG A 116 -9.50 -13.53 -29.80
N GLU A 117 -9.92 -12.27 -29.68
CA GLU A 117 -8.99 -11.13 -29.69
C GLU A 117 -9.22 -10.17 -28.51
N LEU A 118 -8.90 -10.63 -27.30
CA LEU A 118 -8.68 -9.74 -26.16
C LEU A 118 -7.30 -9.07 -26.30
N ARG A 119 -7.18 -8.06 -27.16
CA ARG A 119 -6.04 -7.12 -27.09
C ARG A 119 -6.38 -6.05 -26.07
N TYR A 120 -5.63 -6.00 -24.97
CA TYR A 120 -5.67 -4.96 -23.94
C TYR A 120 -5.32 -3.58 -24.57
N GLN A 121 -6.32 -2.87 -25.07
CA GLN A 121 -6.25 -1.43 -25.30
C GLN A 121 -7.03 -0.75 -24.17
N ALA A 122 -6.35 -0.46 -23.06
CA ALA A 122 -6.93 0.43 -22.06
C ALA A 122 -7.29 1.74 -22.76
N THR A 123 -8.57 2.13 -22.73
CA THR A 123 -8.97 3.43 -23.27
C THR A 123 -8.31 4.51 -22.42
N GLU A 124 -7.60 5.45 -23.05
CA GLU A 124 -6.95 6.56 -22.34
C GLU A 124 -7.94 7.28 -21.40
N THR A 125 -7.48 7.53 -20.18
CA THR A 125 -8.24 8.25 -19.15
C THR A 125 -8.54 9.67 -19.65
N SER A 126 -9.80 10.09 -19.60
CA SER A 126 -10.19 11.42 -20.11
C SER A 126 -9.88 12.55 -19.11
N ASN A 127 -9.84 13.80 -19.57
CA ASN A 127 -9.72 14.96 -18.68
C ASN A 127 -10.90 15.08 -17.69
N ASP A 128 -12.08 14.59 -18.07
CA ASP A 128 -13.24 14.53 -17.17
C ASP A 128 -12.99 13.52 -16.03
N ASP A 129 -12.40 12.37 -16.35
CA ASP A 129 -12.04 11.36 -15.36
C ASP A 129 -11.06 11.90 -14.32
N PHE A 130 -10.07 12.72 -14.70
CA PHE A 130 -9.15 13.35 -13.73
C PHE A 130 -9.87 14.30 -12.77
N SER A 131 -10.83 15.08 -13.25
CA SER A 131 -11.62 15.98 -12.41
C SER A 131 -12.47 15.21 -11.40
N ARG A 132 -13.05 14.09 -11.84
CA ARG A 132 -13.83 13.18 -10.98
C ARG A 132 -12.96 12.50 -9.94
N VAL A 133 -11.80 11.95 -10.35
CA VAL A 133 -10.79 11.36 -9.47
C VAL A 133 -10.39 12.35 -8.39
N TYR A 134 -10.07 13.59 -8.76
CA TYR A 134 -9.71 14.64 -7.82
C TYR A 134 -10.81 14.90 -6.78
N ALA A 135 -12.07 15.01 -7.22
CA ALA A 135 -13.20 15.23 -6.32
C ALA A 135 -13.36 14.09 -5.30
N TYR A 136 -13.21 12.82 -5.74
CA TYR A 136 -13.29 11.67 -4.86
C TYR A 136 -12.09 11.56 -3.92
N LEU A 137 -10.87 11.79 -4.40
CA LEU A 137 -9.66 11.82 -3.55
C LEU A 137 -9.79 12.87 -2.45
N LYS A 138 -10.26 14.07 -2.78
CA LYS A 138 -10.44 15.14 -1.81
C LYS A 138 -11.50 14.79 -0.75
N ARG A 139 -12.61 14.16 -1.15
CA ARG A 139 -13.63 13.66 -0.21
C ARG A 139 -13.07 12.59 0.70
N GLY A 140 -12.43 11.56 0.13
CA GLY A 140 -11.78 10.49 0.88
C GLY A 140 -10.75 11.03 1.88
N TRP A 141 -9.87 11.93 1.42
CA TRP A 141 -8.88 12.60 2.26
C TRP A 141 -9.51 13.35 3.44
N ASN A 142 -10.55 14.16 3.18
CA ASN A 142 -11.22 14.93 4.23
C ASN A 142 -11.84 14.02 5.29
N GLU A 143 -12.44 12.89 4.88
CA GLU A 143 -12.95 11.88 5.80
C GLU A 143 -11.80 11.17 6.56
N MET A 144 -10.65 10.96 5.93
CA MET A 144 -9.50 10.38 6.61
C MET A 144 -8.96 11.29 7.72
N VAL A 145 -8.72 12.56 7.40
CA VAL A 145 -8.11 13.50 8.34
C VAL A 145 -9.09 14.01 9.40
N SER A 146 -10.39 13.82 9.22
CA SER A 146 -11.40 14.09 10.24
C SER A 146 -11.39 13.06 11.37
N THR A 147 -10.78 11.89 11.14
CA THR A 147 -10.60 10.89 12.21
C THR A 147 -9.62 11.40 13.26
N GLN A 148 -9.99 11.23 14.54
CA GLN A 148 -9.15 11.65 15.66
C GLN A 148 -7.86 10.82 15.79
N ASP A 149 -7.86 9.61 15.23
CA ASP A 149 -6.75 8.66 15.32
C ASP A 149 -6.39 8.13 13.92
N PRO A 150 -5.31 8.66 13.30
CA PRO A 150 -4.91 8.26 11.95
C PRO A 150 -4.46 6.79 11.88
N THR A 151 -4.09 6.18 13.01
CA THR A 151 -3.69 4.76 13.04
C THR A 151 -4.84 3.82 12.69
N LYS A 152 -6.09 4.26 12.89
CA LYS A 152 -7.28 3.47 12.59
C LYS A 152 -7.56 3.32 11.11
N ILE A 153 -7.07 4.22 10.26
CA ILE A 153 -7.28 4.11 8.80
C ILE A 153 -6.18 3.26 8.18
N GLY A 154 -4.96 3.27 8.72
CA GLY A 154 -3.82 2.56 8.15
C GLY A 154 -3.03 3.44 7.16
N ALA A 155 -1.70 3.36 7.23
CA ALA A 155 -0.80 4.25 6.51
C ALA A 155 -0.84 4.08 4.99
N VAL A 156 -1.12 2.86 4.52
CA VAL A 156 -1.20 2.51 3.10
C VAL A 156 -2.16 3.43 2.35
N HIS A 157 -3.33 3.73 2.92
CA HIS A 157 -4.31 4.59 2.26
C HIS A 157 -3.87 6.05 2.17
N TYR A 158 -3.15 6.56 3.18
CA TYR A 158 -2.59 7.91 3.13
C TYR A 158 -1.55 8.02 2.00
N ASN A 159 -0.65 7.04 1.92
CA ASN A 159 0.36 6.99 0.86
C ASN A 159 -0.26 6.85 -0.52
N GLU A 160 -1.34 6.10 -0.63
CA GLU A 160 -2.04 5.93 -1.89
C GLU A 160 -2.70 7.22 -2.38
N VAL A 161 -3.32 8.00 -1.49
CA VAL A 161 -3.88 9.31 -1.84
C VAL A 161 -2.77 10.26 -2.30
N VAL A 162 -1.62 10.29 -1.61
CA VAL A 162 -0.44 11.06 -2.04
C VAL A 162 -0.01 10.66 -3.44
N LYS A 163 0.12 9.34 -3.69
CA LYS A 163 0.49 8.80 -5.00
C LYS A 163 -0.51 9.20 -6.08
N MET A 164 -1.81 9.12 -5.83
CA MET A 164 -2.81 9.48 -6.83
C MET A 164 -2.87 11.01 -7.08
N PHE A 165 -2.63 11.86 -6.08
CA PHE A 165 -2.45 13.30 -6.32
C PHE A 165 -1.21 13.57 -7.16
N HIS A 166 -0.14 12.81 -6.98
CA HIS A 166 1.05 12.89 -7.83
C HIS A 166 0.74 12.49 -9.28
N GLU A 167 0.11 11.32 -9.48
CA GLU A 167 -0.27 10.80 -10.81
C GLU A 167 -1.24 11.71 -11.56
N THR A 168 -2.09 12.45 -10.85
CA THR A 168 -3.02 13.44 -11.42
C THR A 168 -2.41 14.84 -11.57
N GLY A 169 -1.13 15.03 -11.25
CA GLY A 169 -0.43 16.31 -11.35
C GLY A 169 -0.87 17.37 -10.34
N ASN A 170 -1.59 16.99 -9.27
CA ASN A 170 -2.06 17.92 -8.26
C ASN A 170 -1.04 18.12 -7.13
N ALA A 171 0.06 18.81 -7.46
CA ALA A 171 1.19 19.01 -6.55
C ALA A 171 0.82 19.73 -5.24
N VAL A 172 -0.21 20.59 -5.25
CA VAL A 172 -0.64 21.32 -4.04
C VAL A 172 -1.28 20.38 -3.03
N GLU A 173 -2.19 19.51 -3.47
CA GLU A 173 -2.82 18.54 -2.57
C GLU A 173 -1.85 17.42 -2.17
N GLU A 174 -0.96 16.98 -3.08
CA GLU A 174 0.14 16.06 -2.77
C GLU A 174 0.97 16.56 -1.58
N GLN A 175 1.45 17.80 -1.63
CA GLN A 175 2.25 18.41 -0.57
C GLN A 175 1.49 18.57 0.75
N LYS A 176 0.19 18.90 0.69
CA LYS A 176 -0.66 18.97 1.90
C LYS A 176 -0.78 17.60 2.57
N CYS A 177 -0.96 16.56 1.78
CA CYS A 177 -1.07 15.19 2.26
C CYS A 177 0.26 14.72 2.88
N GLU A 178 1.38 14.91 2.18
CA GLU A 178 2.73 14.61 2.70
C GLU A 178 2.98 15.33 4.03
N LYS A 179 2.70 16.63 4.10
CA LYS A 179 2.89 17.44 5.32
C LYS A 179 2.01 16.98 6.48
N TYR A 180 0.82 16.44 6.21
CA TYR A 180 -0.02 15.85 7.26
C TYR A 180 0.62 14.56 7.80
N ILE A 181 1.00 13.64 6.91
CA ILE A 181 1.62 12.36 7.29
C ILE A 181 2.88 12.58 8.12
N LEU A 182 3.77 13.48 7.66
CA LEU A 182 5.01 13.80 8.36
C LEU A 182 4.75 14.37 9.76
N ARG A 183 3.75 15.24 9.92
CA ARG A 183 3.35 15.77 11.24
C ARG A 183 2.84 14.68 12.18
N VAL A 184 2.13 13.68 11.67
CA VAL A 184 1.70 12.54 12.48
C VAL A 184 2.90 11.69 12.90
N CYS A 185 3.82 11.40 11.97
CA CYS A 185 5.05 10.66 12.26
C CYS A 185 5.91 11.39 13.30
N GLU A 186 6.09 12.71 13.18
CA GLU A 186 6.84 13.52 14.14
C GLU A 186 6.25 13.46 15.56
N LYS A 187 4.91 13.44 15.69
CA LYS A 187 4.25 13.27 16.99
C LYS A 187 4.52 11.87 17.59
N ILE A 188 4.51 10.84 16.75
CA ILE A 188 4.80 9.46 17.18
C ILE A 188 6.28 9.33 17.58
N GLU A 189 7.18 9.91 16.78
CA GLU A 189 8.62 10.00 17.08
C GLU A 189 8.88 10.70 18.42
N GLY A 190 8.19 11.81 18.69
CA GLY A 190 8.31 12.57 19.94
C GLY A 190 7.64 11.93 21.16
N SER A 191 6.79 10.91 20.98
CA SER A 191 6.18 10.19 22.10
C SER A 191 7.25 9.42 22.88
N PRO A 192 7.28 9.45 24.23
CA PRO A 192 8.24 8.66 25.00
C PRO A 192 7.97 7.15 24.89
N ASP A 193 6.71 6.75 24.73
CA ASP A 193 6.27 5.36 24.68
C ASP A 193 5.20 5.16 23.58
N PRO A 194 5.58 5.19 22.29
CA PRO A 194 4.65 4.94 21.20
C PRO A 194 4.21 3.48 21.20
N THR A 195 2.91 3.26 21.02
CA THR A 195 2.33 1.92 20.90
C THR A 195 2.88 1.18 19.66
N LYS A 196 2.80 -0.16 19.66
CA LYS A 196 3.23 -0.98 18.52
C LYS A 196 2.50 -0.58 17.23
N GLU A 197 1.21 -0.28 17.33
CA GLU A 197 0.36 0.15 16.22
C GLU A 197 0.79 1.52 15.67
N GLN A 198 1.16 2.46 16.55
CA GLN A 198 1.70 3.76 16.13
C GLN A 198 3.05 3.62 15.43
N ILE A 199 3.97 2.80 15.98
CA ILE A 199 5.26 2.52 15.34
C ILE A 199 5.02 1.92 13.95
N LYS A 200 4.21 0.86 13.87
CA LYS A 200 3.87 0.20 12.61
C LYS A 200 3.30 1.20 11.60
N TRP A 201 2.30 1.99 12.00
CA TRP A 201 1.69 2.98 11.13
C TRP A 201 2.71 4.00 10.62
N ALA A 202 3.52 4.60 11.51
CA ALA A 202 4.49 5.63 11.12
C ALA A 202 5.57 5.06 10.18
N THR A 203 6.01 3.83 10.42
CA THR A 203 7.03 3.17 9.59
C THR A 203 6.50 2.86 8.19
N GLU A 204 5.29 2.32 8.07
CA GLU A 204 4.61 2.11 6.79
C GLU A 204 4.38 3.43 6.05
N ALA A 205 4.00 4.49 6.77
CA ALA A 205 3.78 5.82 6.20
C ALA A 205 5.07 6.39 5.61
N LEU A 206 6.15 6.44 6.40
CA LEU A 206 7.45 6.95 5.99
C LEU A 206 8.05 6.14 4.84
N ASN A 207 7.98 4.81 4.89
CA ASN A 207 8.50 3.95 3.83
C ASN A 207 7.71 4.12 2.52
N GLY A 208 6.39 4.26 2.59
CA GLY A 208 5.58 4.50 1.40
C GLY A 208 5.82 5.89 0.79
N LEU A 209 5.99 6.94 1.59
CA LEU A 209 6.42 8.24 1.09
C LEU A 209 7.80 8.18 0.44
N ALA A 210 8.78 7.51 1.09
CA ALA A 210 10.12 7.34 0.55
C ALA A 210 10.09 6.62 -0.81
N TYR A 211 9.28 5.57 -0.93
CA TYR A 211 9.11 4.81 -2.17
C TYR A 211 8.51 5.67 -3.29
N SER A 212 7.49 6.50 -2.98
CA SER A 212 6.90 7.43 -3.96
C SER A 212 7.92 8.47 -4.46
N ILE A 213 8.84 8.90 -3.60
CA ILE A 213 9.89 9.87 -3.96
C ILE A 213 11.01 9.21 -4.78
N TYR A 214 11.45 8.02 -4.36
CA TYR A 214 12.56 7.29 -4.97
C TYR A 214 12.25 5.78 -4.98
N PRO A 215 11.58 5.29 -6.04
CA PRO A 215 11.22 3.88 -6.17
C PRO A 215 12.45 3.07 -6.58
N ALA A 216 13.32 2.80 -5.62
CA ALA A 216 14.39 1.83 -5.80
C ALA A 216 13.80 0.44 -5.55
N THR A 217 13.64 -0.33 -6.62
CA THR A 217 13.18 -1.71 -6.54
C THR A 217 14.26 -2.56 -5.86
N ILE A 218 13.88 -3.25 -4.79
CA ILE A 218 14.69 -4.30 -4.13
C ILE A 218 14.99 -5.46 -5.10
N ALA A 219 14.23 -5.55 -6.19
CA ALA A 219 14.43 -6.54 -7.25
C ALA A 219 15.81 -6.38 -7.89
N ALA A 220 16.67 -7.37 -7.61
CA ALA A 220 17.96 -7.61 -8.22
C ALA A 220 19.08 -6.62 -7.84
N SER A 221 19.37 -6.46 -6.55
CA SER A 221 20.80 -6.47 -6.23
C SER A 221 21.33 -7.83 -6.69
N ASP A 222 22.08 -7.83 -7.81
CA ASP A 222 22.75 -9.03 -8.31
C ASP A 222 23.48 -9.68 -7.13
N ARG A 223 23.42 -11.00 -7.01
CA ARG A 223 24.11 -11.78 -5.99
C ARG A 223 25.57 -11.34 -5.85
N LYS A 224 26.22 -11.00 -6.97
CA LYS A 224 27.59 -10.45 -6.98
C LYS A 224 27.72 -9.15 -6.19
N HIS A 225 26.73 -8.26 -6.26
CA HIS A 225 26.72 -7.00 -5.53
C HIS A 225 26.56 -7.23 -4.03
N ILE A 226 25.66 -8.13 -3.63
CA ILE A 226 25.48 -8.53 -2.22
C ILE A 226 26.79 -9.14 -1.67
N GLU A 227 27.38 -10.07 -2.41
CA GLU A 227 28.65 -10.71 -2.05
C GLU A 227 29.79 -9.68 -1.92
N SER A 228 29.84 -8.67 -2.79
CA SER A 228 30.81 -7.57 -2.73
C SER A 228 30.66 -6.70 -1.46
N VAL A 229 29.42 -6.36 -1.08
CA VAL A 229 29.14 -5.60 0.15
C VAL A 229 29.54 -6.41 1.39
N ILE A 230 29.28 -7.71 1.39
CA ILE A 230 29.64 -8.60 2.51
C ILE A 230 31.14 -8.80 2.60
N ALA A 231 31.83 -8.96 1.46
CA ALA A 231 33.28 -9.05 1.43
C ALA A 231 33.93 -7.81 2.04
N GLU A 232 33.42 -6.62 1.71
CA GLU A 232 33.90 -5.35 2.29
C GLU A 232 33.56 -5.22 3.79
N MET A 233 32.34 -5.59 4.19
CA MET A 233 31.95 -5.63 5.59
C MET A 233 32.92 -6.48 6.43
N ASN A 234 33.32 -7.65 5.89
CA ASN A 234 34.25 -8.58 6.52
C ASN A 234 35.72 -8.13 6.47
N ALA A 235 36.13 -7.38 5.44
CA ALA A 235 37.49 -6.85 5.31
C ALA A 235 37.82 -5.77 6.35
N ASN A 236 36.80 -5.04 6.83
CA ASN A 236 36.96 -3.97 7.82
C ASN A 236 36.19 -4.27 9.13
N PRO A 237 36.60 -5.28 9.92
CA PRO A 237 35.88 -5.67 11.14
C PRO A 237 35.98 -4.64 12.28
N ASN A 238 37.01 -3.79 12.25
CA ASN A 238 37.28 -2.77 13.27
C ASN A 238 36.67 -1.39 12.96
N GLU A 239 36.06 -1.20 11.78
CA GLU A 239 35.16 -0.07 11.57
C GLU A 239 33.88 -0.35 12.37
N SER A 240 33.87 0.05 13.63
CA SER A 240 32.66 0.07 14.44
C SER A 240 31.54 0.71 13.62
N ALA A 241 30.35 0.09 13.60
CA ALA A 241 29.16 0.82 13.20
C ALA A 241 29.17 2.14 14.00
N PRO A 242 29.03 3.31 13.35
CA PRO A 242 29.24 4.56 14.05
C PRO A 242 28.36 4.56 15.31
N GLU A 243 28.98 4.66 16.50
CA GLU A 243 28.26 4.69 17.79
C GLU A 243 27.24 5.83 17.79
N ASN A 244 27.52 6.86 16.99
CA ASN A 244 26.54 7.79 16.49
C ASN A 244 25.79 7.14 15.32
N ARG A 245 24.74 6.36 15.63
CA ARG A 245 23.65 6.14 14.66
C ARG A 245 23.39 7.48 13.97
N PRO A 246 23.17 7.55 12.64
CA PRO A 246 22.82 8.81 12.00
C PRO A 246 21.56 9.36 12.68
N GLN A 247 21.76 10.21 13.68
CA GLN A 247 20.69 10.92 14.34
C GLN A 247 20.20 11.87 13.26
N CYS A 248 19.00 11.61 12.78
CA CYS A 248 18.31 12.49 11.87
C CYS A 248 18.14 13.83 12.60
N LYS A 249 19.12 14.74 12.45
CA LYS A 249 18.99 16.09 12.98
C LYS A 249 17.75 16.67 12.29
N PRO A 250 16.75 17.17 13.03
CA PRO A 250 15.55 17.75 12.42
C PRO A 250 15.96 19.00 11.63
N SER A 251 16.30 18.81 10.36
CA SER A 251 16.69 19.89 9.46
C SER A 251 15.43 20.64 9.05
N LYS A 252 15.45 21.96 9.25
CA LYS A 252 14.30 22.85 9.10
C LYS A 252 13.78 23.02 7.66
N VAL A 253 14.33 22.30 6.66
CA VAL A 253 13.80 22.37 5.27
C VAL A 253 13.93 21.04 4.53
N PHE A 254 13.11 20.06 4.92
CA PHE A 254 13.02 18.73 4.27
C PHE A 254 12.72 18.79 2.75
N SER A 255 12.10 19.87 2.27
CA SER A 255 11.70 20.04 0.86
C SER A 255 12.83 20.44 -0.11
N LYS A 256 14.00 20.85 0.40
CA LYS A 256 15.13 21.31 -0.43
C LYS A 256 16.21 20.25 -0.68
N LEU A 257 16.11 19.10 -0.03
CA LEU A 257 17.05 18.00 -0.24
C LEU A 257 16.82 17.35 -1.61
N PRO A 258 17.88 16.87 -2.29
CA PRO A 258 17.77 15.94 -3.42
C PRO A 258 16.79 14.79 -3.14
N ARG A 259 16.10 14.29 -4.17
CA ARG A 259 15.05 13.25 -4.02
C ARG A 259 15.55 12.02 -3.25
N ASN A 260 16.77 11.57 -3.53
CA ASN A 260 17.42 10.45 -2.84
C ASN A 260 17.65 10.74 -1.35
N GLU A 261 18.12 11.94 -0.98
CA GLU A 261 18.34 12.34 0.41
C GLU A 261 17.02 12.48 1.19
N ARG A 262 15.95 12.97 0.54
CA ARG A 262 14.61 12.99 1.15
C ARG A 262 14.11 11.57 1.45
N ALA A 263 14.20 10.68 0.47
CA ALA A 263 13.78 9.29 0.62
C ALA A 263 14.62 8.55 1.67
N GLU A 264 15.94 8.75 1.68
CA GLU A 264 16.84 8.20 2.69
C GLU A 264 16.44 8.67 4.09
N SER A 265 16.22 9.97 4.27
CA SER A 265 15.85 10.55 5.56
C SER A 265 14.55 9.97 6.11
N MET A 266 13.53 9.77 5.26
CA MET A 266 12.28 9.11 5.66
C MET A 266 12.51 7.64 6.06
N ARG A 267 13.31 6.89 5.31
CA ARG A 267 13.63 5.50 5.64
C ARG A 267 14.44 5.37 6.93
N LEU A 268 15.40 6.28 7.17
CA LEU A 268 16.17 6.32 8.41
C LEU A 268 15.28 6.65 9.61
N LYS A 269 14.32 7.57 9.47
CA LYS A 269 13.32 7.85 10.51
C LYS A 269 12.44 6.62 10.80
N SER A 270 11.98 5.92 9.76
CA SER A 270 11.26 4.66 9.91
C SER A 270 12.10 3.63 10.67
N LEU A 271 13.35 3.44 10.26
CA LEU A 271 14.26 2.48 10.90
C LEU A 271 14.49 2.81 12.39
N ALA A 272 14.68 4.09 12.70
CA ALA A 272 14.85 4.57 14.07
C ALA A 272 13.61 4.29 14.95
N LEU A 273 12.39 4.42 14.39
CA LEU A 273 11.16 4.05 15.10
C LEU A 273 11.06 2.55 15.38
N ILE A 274 11.42 1.70 14.40
CA ILE A 274 11.40 0.23 14.57
C ILE A 274 12.41 -0.20 15.63
N ASP A 275 13.59 0.42 15.65
CA ASP A 275 14.63 0.12 16.62
C ASP A 275 14.27 0.44 18.07
N ARG A 276 13.28 1.31 18.30
CA ARG A 276 12.75 1.56 19.65
C ARG A 276 11.94 0.37 20.15
N ASN A 277 11.36 -0.43 19.27
CA ASN A 277 10.63 -1.64 19.61
C ASN A 277 11.58 -2.84 19.79
N LYS A 278 12.33 -2.83 20.90
CA LYS A 278 13.36 -3.86 21.18
C LYS A 278 12.79 -5.29 21.29
N ASN A 279 11.50 -5.44 21.55
CA ASN A 279 10.84 -6.72 21.72
C ASN A 279 10.41 -7.37 20.38
N ASP A 280 10.52 -6.65 19.26
CA ASP A 280 10.16 -7.15 17.93
C ASP A 280 11.40 -7.30 17.05
N GLU A 281 12.26 -8.26 17.42
CA GLU A 281 13.52 -8.54 16.73
C GLU A 281 13.30 -8.88 15.25
N ARG A 282 12.22 -9.59 14.94
CA ARG A 282 11.83 -9.90 13.55
C ARG A 282 11.60 -8.63 12.73
N ALA A 283 10.82 -7.68 13.23
CA ALA A 283 10.57 -6.42 12.52
C ALA A 283 11.86 -5.60 12.33
N ARG A 284 12.77 -5.63 13.31
CA ARG A 284 14.08 -4.97 13.22
C ARG A 284 14.95 -5.61 12.14
N ILE A 285 15.05 -6.94 12.12
CA ILE A 285 15.78 -7.70 11.09
C ILE A 285 15.24 -7.38 9.69
N GLU A 286 13.91 -7.44 9.50
CA GLU A 286 13.26 -7.12 8.23
C GLU A 286 13.57 -5.67 7.80
N ALA A 287 13.48 -4.70 8.71
CA ALA A 287 13.75 -3.29 8.41
C ALA A 287 15.22 -3.00 8.03
N HIS A 288 16.19 -3.57 8.76
CA HIS A 288 17.60 -3.40 8.44
C HIS A 288 17.97 -4.09 7.11
N ARG A 289 17.39 -5.26 6.84
CA ARG A 289 17.53 -5.93 5.54
C ARG A 289 16.99 -5.07 4.40
N ASP A 290 15.77 -4.55 4.53
CA ASP A 290 15.15 -3.70 3.53
C ASP A 290 15.90 -2.38 3.30
N MET A 291 16.54 -1.83 4.35
CA MET A 291 17.39 -0.66 4.23
C MET A 291 18.71 -0.97 3.53
N ALA A 292 19.35 -2.10 3.85
CA ALA A 292 20.57 -2.54 3.19
C ALA A 292 20.34 -2.76 1.69
N LEU A 293 19.27 -3.47 1.34
CA LEU A 293 18.88 -3.73 -0.06
C LEU A 293 18.55 -2.43 -0.80
N TRP A 294 17.89 -1.47 -0.15
CA TRP A 294 17.62 -0.17 -0.75
C TRP A 294 18.92 0.60 -1.03
N TYR A 295 19.85 0.66 -0.08
CA TYR A 295 21.15 1.29 -0.30
C TYR A 295 21.94 0.62 -1.44
N MET A 296 21.92 -0.72 -1.52
CA MET A 296 22.52 -1.45 -2.64
C MET A 296 21.91 -1.04 -3.97
N SER A 297 20.57 -1.02 -4.06
CA SER A 297 19.86 -0.62 -5.29
C SER A 297 20.10 0.85 -5.68
N ALA A 298 20.36 1.71 -4.70
CA ALA A 298 20.69 3.12 -4.91
C ALA A 298 22.20 3.37 -5.19
N GLY A 299 23.03 2.33 -5.20
CA GLY A 299 24.49 2.46 -5.34
C GLY A 299 25.20 3.09 -4.13
N MET A 300 24.52 3.18 -2.99
CA MET A 300 25.00 3.82 -1.76
C MET A 300 25.78 2.84 -0.88
N ARG A 301 26.98 2.49 -1.35
CA ARG A 301 27.80 1.39 -0.81
C ARG A 301 28.07 1.46 0.70
N LYS A 302 28.46 2.62 1.24
CA LYS A 302 28.72 2.80 2.68
C LYS A 302 27.48 2.53 3.54
N GLY A 303 26.31 2.98 3.08
CA GLY A 303 25.03 2.72 3.75
C GLY A 303 24.70 1.23 3.75
N ALA A 304 24.88 0.56 2.61
CA ALA A 304 24.66 -0.87 2.48
C ALA A 304 25.54 -1.70 3.43
N VAL A 305 26.84 -1.41 3.50
CA VAL A 305 27.78 -2.08 4.43
C VAL A 305 27.35 -1.86 5.88
N THR A 306 27.01 -0.61 6.25
CA THR A 306 26.61 -0.27 7.62
C THR A 306 25.35 -1.05 8.05
N GLN A 307 24.32 -1.07 7.20
CA GLN A 307 23.08 -1.78 7.52
C GLN A 307 23.24 -3.30 7.50
N THR A 308 24.09 -3.83 6.62
CA THR A 308 24.41 -5.27 6.58
C THR A 308 25.13 -5.71 7.86
N ARG A 309 26.01 -4.87 8.41
CA ARG A 309 26.68 -5.14 9.69
C ARG A 309 25.69 -5.20 10.84
N ILE A 310 24.78 -4.21 10.94
CA ILE A 310 23.74 -4.23 11.98
C ILE A 310 22.84 -5.46 11.83
N LEU A 311 22.47 -5.82 10.60
CA LEU A 311 21.69 -7.03 10.32
C LEU A 311 22.43 -8.31 10.74
N SER A 312 23.74 -8.39 10.45
CA SER A 312 24.61 -9.48 10.89
C SER A 312 24.64 -9.61 12.40
N ASP A 313 24.76 -8.49 13.12
CA ASP A 313 24.77 -8.47 14.58
C ASP A 313 23.42 -8.90 15.17
N LEU A 314 22.31 -8.48 14.56
CA LEU A 314 20.96 -8.88 14.97
C LEU A 314 20.69 -10.36 14.73
N MET A 315 21.19 -10.93 13.62
CA MET A 315 20.93 -12.32 13.27
C MET A 315 21.97 -13.30 13.82
N GLY A 316 23.13 -12.82 14.27
CA GLY A 316 24.25 -13.65 14.73
C GLY A 316 24.91 -14.45 13.61
N VAL A 317 24.77 -14.03 12.34
CA VAL A 317 25.27 -14.73 11.14
C VAL A 317 25.94 -13.74 10.20
N LYS A 318 26.92 -14.20 9.41
CA LYS A 318 27.65 -13.35 8.44
C LYS A 318 27.42 -13.76 6.99
N GLU A 319 26.78 -14.91 6.79
CA GLU A 319 26.61 -15.54 5.50
C GLU A 319 25.54 -14.81 4.67
N ALA A 320 25.91 -14.46 3.43
CA ALA A 320 25.06 -13.70 2.52
C ALA A 320 23.66 -14.29 2.32
N PHE A 321 23.57 -15.62 2.16
CA PHE A 321 22.31 -16.31 1.90
C PHE A 321 21.39 -16.36 3.13
N LEU A 322 21.92 -16.14 4.35
CA LEU A 322 21.12 -16.03 5.58
C LEU A 322 20.67 -14.59 5.80
N LEU A 323 21.56 -13.62 5.55
CA LEU A 323 21.25 -12.19 5.66
C LEU A 323 20.26 -11.74 4.58
N PHE A 324 20.40 -12.27 3.37
CA PHE A 324 19.59 -11.95 2.19
C PHE A 324 19.12 -13.25 1.54
N PRO A 325 18.14 -13.96 2.15
CA PRO A 325 17.60 -15.16 1.55
C PRO A 325 17.00 -14.81 0.20
N LEU A 326 17.30 -15.62 -0.81
CA LEU A 326 16.63 -15.49 -2.10
C LEU A 326 15.12 -15.59 -1.88
N PRO A 327 14.30 -14.81 -2.61
CA PRO A 327 12.87 -15.03 -2.61
C PRO A 327 12.65 -16.51 -2.91
N GLN A 328 12.09 -17.26 -1.95
CA GLN A 328 11.70 -18.63 -2.25
C GLN A 328 10.72 -18.51 -3.40
N GLY A 329 11.10 -18.99 -4.58
CA GLY A 329 10.20 -19.07 -5.72
C GLY A 329 8.88 -19.63 -5.19
N CYS A 330 7.78 -18.92 -5.43
CA CYS A 330 6.49 -19.29 -4.87
C CYS A 330 6.29 -20.79 -5.12
N ASN A 331 6.21 -21.60 -4.06
CA ASN A 331 6.32 -23.08 -4.11
C ASN A 331 5.18 -23.73 -4.92
N GLY A 332 5.15 -23.54 -6.24
CA GLY A 332 4.21 -24.10 -7.20
C GLY A 332 2.73 -23.69 -7.04
N ARG A 333 2.31 -23.05 -5.93
CA ARG A 333 0.89 -22.75 -5.68
C ARG A 333 0.32 -21.60 -6.51
N CYS A 334 1.17 -20.78 -7.13
CA CYS A 334 0.71 -19.71 -8.02
C CYS A 334 0.70 -20.10 -9.51
N GLY A 335 1.12 -21.32 -9.88
CA GLY A 335 1.05 -21.83 -11.25
C GLY A 335 1.91 -21.10 -12.29
N MET A 336 2.84 -20.23 -11.88
CA MET A 336 3.77 -19.50 -12.77
C MET A 336 5.25 -19.83 -12.47
N GLY A 337 5.53 -21.08 -12.13
CA GLY A 337 6.90 -21.60 -11.97
C GLY A 337 7.41 -22.23 -13.24
#